data_AF-A0A7V5AM50-F1
#
_entry.id   AF-A0A7V5AM50-F1
#
_cell.length_a   1.000
_cell.length_b   1.000
_cell.length_c   1.000
_cell.angle_alpha   90.00
_cell.angle_beta   90.00
_cell.angle_gamma   90.00
#
_symmetry.space_group_name_H-M   'P 1'
#
loop_
_entity.id
_entity.type
_entity.pdbx_description
1 polymer ?
#
loop_
_entity_poly.entity_id
_entity_poly.type
_entity_poly.pdbx_seq_one_letter_code
_entity_poly.pdbx_strand_id
1 'polypeptide(L)'
;MISKFFLSFLIVVFFLSFPLRAQEKVTIPCKVMEIQGAQSSSSEVLRDIRYVLIHHADLRDRDTLSRCLKKGTTHEVNFFYQGQKHKGILFRLDHCFGRGLLIYREDIKLTKGETIDLECPYR
;
A
#
# COMPACT_ATOMS: atom_id res chain seq x y z
N MET A 1 -36.61 -39.84 -18.00
CA MET A 1 -36.80 -38.44 -17.53
C MET A 1 -35.69 -38.03 -16.54
N ILE A 2 -34.40 -38.23 -16.86
CA ILE A 2 -33.26 -38.08 -15.92
C ILE A 2 -32.18 -37.10 -16.42
N SER A 3 -32.29 -36.60 -17.65
CA SER A 3 -31.22 -35.84 -18.30
C SER A 3 -31.10 -34.36 -17.83
N LYS A 4 -32.19 -33.73 -17.35
CA LYS A 4 -32.17 -32.29 -17.02
C LYS A 4 -31.61 -31.97 -15.63
N PHE A 5 -31.77 -32.87 -14.65
CA PHE A 5 -31.25 -32.66 -13.30
C PHE A 5 -29.73 -32.79 -13.22
N PHE A 6 -29.15 -33.72 -13.98
CA PHE A 6 -27.69 -33.94 -13.99
C PHE A 6 -26.93 -32.78 -14.63
N LEU A 7 -27.51 -32.19 -15.70
CA LEU A 7 -26.92 -31.04 -16.39
C LEU A 7 -26.92 -29.78 -15.50
N SER A 8 -27.97 -29.59 -14.70
CA SER A 8 -28.05 -28.46 -13.77
C SER A 8 -27.04 -28.58 -12.62
N PHE A 9 -26.75 -29.79 -12.15
CA PHE A 9 -25.77 -30.02 -11.09
C PHE A 9 -24.33 -29.76 -11.57
N LEU A 10 -24.02 -30.12 -12.83
CA LEU A 10 -22.71 -29.90 -13.44
C LEU A 10 -22.36 -28.41 -13.59
N ILE A 11 -23.34 -27.56 -13.89
CA ILE A 11 -23.15 -26.11 -14.06
C ILE A 11 -22.84 -25.44 -12.71
N VAL A 12 -23.50 -25.84 -11.62
CA VAL A 12 -23.26 -25.27 -10.29
C VAL A 12 -21.84 -25.59 -9.78
N VAL A 13 -21.33 -26.80 -10.06
CA VAL A 13 -19.95 -27.18 -9.70
C VAL A 13 -18.91 -26.39 -10.51
N PHE A 14 -19.20 -26.08 -11.77
CA PHE A 14 -18.29 -25.31 -12.63
C PHE A 14 -18.15 -23.84 -12.19
N PHE A 15 -19.22 -23.22 -11.67
CA PHE A 15 -19.16 -21.85 -11.14
C PHE A 15 -18.48 -21.72 -9.77
N LEU A 16 -18.36 -22.80 -9.00
CA LEU A 16 -17.65 -22.80 -7.71
C LEU A 16 -16.13 -22.96 -7.84
N SER A 17 -15.64 -23.21 -9.05
CA SER A 17 -14.23 -23.50 -9.31
C SER A 17 -13.44 -22.30 -9.85
N PHE A 18 -13.99 -21.08 -9.83
CA PHE A 18 -13.18 -19.90 -10.08
C PHE A 18 -12.24 -19.70 -8.88
N PRO A 19 -10.91 -19.87 -9.04
CA PRO A 19 -10.01 -19.52 -7.96
C PRO A 19 -10.15 -18.02 -7.75
N LEU A 20 -10.63 -17.63 -6.56
CA LEU A 20 -10.55 -16.25 -6.10
C LEU A 20 -9.06 -15.91 -6.10
N ARG A 21 -8.60 -15.22 -7.15
CA ARG A 21 -7.19 -14.97 -7.40
C ARG A 21 -6.74 -13.92 -6.39
N ALA A 22 -6.36 -14.37 -5.19
CA ALA A 22 -5.82 -13.52 -4.15
C ALA A 22 -4.66 -12.74 -4.76
N GLN A 23 -4.78 -11.41 -4.74
CA GLN A 23 -3.68 -10.54 -5.15
C GLN A 23 -2.56 -10.76 -4.13
N GLU A 24 -1.46 -11.35 -4.57
CA GLU A 24 -0.28 -11.47 -3.73
C GLU A 24 0.18 -10.06 -3.38
N LYS A 25 0.33 -9.80 -2.08
CA LYS A 25 0.79 -8.51 -1.59
C LYS A 25 2.20 -8.70 -1.07
N VAL A 26 3.09 -7.81 -1.48
CA VAL A 26 4.47 -7.81 -1.01
C VAL A 26 4.64 -6.67 -0.04
N THR A 27 5.25 -6.97 1.10
CA THR A 27 5.64 -5.98 2.09
C THR A 27 7.08 -5.55 1.82
N ILE A 28 7.30 -4.24 1.73
CA ILE A 28 8.60 -3.66 1.39
C ILE A 28 9.07 -2.77 2.55
N PRO A 29 10.22 -3.08 3.17
CA PRO A 29 10.77 -2.22 4.23
C PRO A 29 11.27 -0.90 3.62
N CYS A 30 10.75 0.20 4.14
CA CYS A 30 11.00 1.55 3.68
C CYS A 30 11.54 2.41 4.81
N LYS A 31 12.67 3.07 4.58
CA LYS A 31 13.26 4.04 5.49
C LYS A 31 12.57 5.39 5.37
N VAL A 32 12.23 5.98 6.50
CA VAL A 32 11.72 7.35 6.62
C VAL A 32 12.88 8.33 6.47
N MET A 33 12.83 9.15 5.42
CA MET A 33 13.89 10.09 5.06
C MET A 33 13.64 11.47 5.65
N GLU A 34 12.39 11.93 5.58
CA GLU A 34 11.94 13.23 6.06
C GLU A 34 10.52 13.10 6.57
N ILE A 35 10.19 13.90 7.57
CA ILE A 35 8.85 13.97 8.16
C ILE A 35 8.46 15.43 8.23
N GLN A 36 7.22 15.69 7.85
CA GLN A 36 6.55 16.93 8.18
C GLN A 36 5.28 16.55 8.93
N GLY A 37 5.22 17.02 10.18
CA GLY A 37 4.09 16.79 11.06
C GLY A 37 2.86 17.58 10.65
N ALA A 38 1.82 17.46 11.48
CA ALA A 38 0.61 18.27 11.42
C ALA A 38 0.94 19.74 11.20
N GLN A 39 0.49 20.31 10.08
CA GLN A 39 0.73 21.73 9.80
C GLN A 39 -0.16 22.60 10.67
N SER A 40 0.35 23.77 11.07
CA SER A 40 -0.43 24.84 11.70
C SER A 40 -1.36 25.47 10.66
N SER A 41 -2.40 24.75 10.26
CA SER A 41 -3.45 25.27 9.38
C SER A 41 -4.63 25.77 10.21
N SER A 42 -5.34 26.78 9.71
CA SER A 42 -6.64 27.18 10.28
C SER A 42 -7.73 26.14 10.00
N SER A 43 -7.53 25.27 9.00
CA SER A 43 -8.44 24.17 8.66
C SER A 43 -8.13 22.93 9.50
N GLU A 44 -9.11 22.43 10.25
CA GLU A 44 -9.00 21.17 11.00
C GLU A 44 -8.62 19.99 10.11
N VAL A 45 -9.19 19.91 8.91
CA VAL A 45 -8.89 18.84 7.95
C VAL A 45 -7.41 18.82 7.57
N LEU A 46 -6.80 20.00 7.41
CA LEU A 46 -5.38 20.12 7.05
C LEU A 46 -4.44 19.95 8.24
N ARG A 47 -4.92 20.13 9.48
CA ARG A 47 -4.12 19.88 10.70
C ARG A 47 -3.79 18.40 10.85
N ASP A 48 -4.72 17.52 10.49
CA ASP A 48 -4.51 16.08 10.66
C ASP A 48 -3.59 15.48 9.60
N ILE A 49 -3.31 16.19 8.51
CA ILE A 49 -2.51 15.66 7.41
C ILE A 49 -1.04 15.65 7.82
N ARG A 50 -0.45 14.46 7.74
CA ARG A 50 0.98 14.20 7.94
C ARG A 50 1.55 13.64 6.66
N TYR A 51 2.80 13.95 6.39
CA TYR A 51 3.48 13.39 5.24
C TYR A 51 4.92 13.04 5.55
N VAL A 52 5.37 11.93 4.97
CA VAL A 52 6.72 11.42 5.10
C VAL A 52 7.28 11.07 3.74
N LEU A 53 8.57 11.38 3.56
CA LEU A 53 9.33 10.87 2.44
C LEU A 53 9.91 9.52 2.83
N ILE A 54 9.67 8.53 1.98
CA ILE A 54 10.16 7.17 2.15
C ILE A 54 11.11 6.79 1.04
N HIS A 55 12.05 5.91 1.36
CA HIS A 55 13.02 5.33 0.43
C HIS A 55 13.22 3.86 0.79
N HIS A 56 13.71 3.02 -0.12
CA HIS A 56 13.96 1.60 0.19
C HIS A 56 14.95 1.47 1.37
N ALA A 57 14.68 0.59 2.33
CA ALA A 57 15.60 0.36 3.45
C ALA A 57 16.85 -0.43 3.00
N ASP A 58 16.66 -1.36 2.07
CA ASP A 58 17.71 -2.20 1.48
C ASP A 58 17.77 -1.99 -0.05
N LEU A 59 18.97 -2.02 -0.63
CA LEU A 59 19.18 -1.89 -2.07
C LEU A 59 18.48 -2.99 -2.87
N ARG A 60 18.31 -4.18 -2.29
CA ARG A 60 17.62 -5.32 -2.92
C ARG A 60 16.15 -5.02 -3.22
N ASP A 61 15.54 -4.13 -2.44
CA ASP A 61 14.13 -3.78 -2.55
C ASP A 61 13.86 -2.61 -3.51
N ARG A 62 14.91 -1.99 -4.04
CA ARG A 62 14.84 -0.81 -4.91
C ARG A 62 13.88 -1.01 -6.08
N ASP A 63 14.00 -2.12 -6.80
CA ASP A 63 13.20 -2.38 -7.99
C ASP A 63 11.73 -2.69 -7.64
N THR A 64 11.52 -3.38 -6.52
CA THR A 64 10.17 -3.68 -6.02
C THR A 64 9.47 -2.40 -5.58
N LEU A 65 10.14 -1.53 -4.82
CA LEU A 65 9.60 -0.22 -4.43
C LEU A 65 9.34 0.66 -5.65
N SER A 66 10.26 0.71 -6.61
CA SER A 66 10.09 1.47 -7.86
C SER A 66 8.86 1.02 -8.65
N ARG A 67 8.63 -0.29 -8.78
CA ARG A 67 7.42 -0.84 -9.40
C ARG A 67 6.17 -0.48 -8.61
N CYS A 68 6.22 -0.55 -7.28
CA CYS A 68 5.11 -0.16 -6.42
C CYS A 68 4.76 1.32 -6.60
N LEU A 69 5.74 2.22 -6.57
CA LEU A 69 5.55 3.65 -6.78
C LEU A 69 4.95 3.96 -8.16
N LYS A 70 5.38 3.25 -9.21
CA LYS A 70 4.84 3.39 -10.57
C LYS A 70 3.38 2.94 -10.71
N LYS A 71 2.95 1.94 -9.94
CA LYS A 71 1.57 1.41 -10.00
C LYS A 71 0.63 2.11 -9.03
N GLY A 72 1.14 2.45 -7.85
CA GLY A 72 0.40 3.04 -6.74
C GLY A 72 0.33 4.55 -6.78
N THR A 73 0.80 5.22 -7.85
CA THR A 73 0.66 6.67 -7.98
C THR A 73 -0.83 7.00 -7.85
N THR A 74 -1.24 7.69 -6.77
CA THR A 74 -2.62 8.07 -6.39
C THR A 74 -3.53 7.03 -5.73
N HIS A 75 -3.02 5.90 -5.22
CA HIS A 75 -3.85 4.89 -4.55
C HIS A 75 -3.67 4.84 -3.03
N GLU A 76 -4.74 4.44 -2.33
CA GLU A 76 -4.68 4.08 -0.90
C GLU A 76 -3.79 2.84 -0.75
N VAL A 77 -2.78 2.95 0.11
CA VAL A 77 -1.86 1.89 0.48
C VAL A 77 -2.00 1.61 1.97
N ASN A 78 -1.65 0.39 2.36
CA ASN A 78 -1.42 0.10 3.77
C ASN A 78 0.07 0.16 4.05
N PHE A 79 0.42 0.59 5.25
CA PHE A 79 1.76 0.45 5.78
C PHE A 79 1.68 -0.04 7.21
N PHE A 80 2.75 -0.68 7.69
CA PHE A 80 2.85 -1.16 9.04
C PHE A 80 3.95 -0.41 9.79
N TYR A 81 3.64 -0.01 11.03
CA TYR A 81 4.57 0.60 11.94
C TYR A 81 4.35 0.00 13.33
N GLN A 82 5.43 -0.48 13.96
CA GLN A 82 5.36 -1.16 15.27
C GLN A 82 4.32 -2.30 15.31
N GLY A 83 4.17 -3.03 14.19
CA GLY A 83 3.21 -4.13 14.04
C GLY A 83 1.75 -3.70 13.83
N GLN A 84 1.46 -2.41 13.87
CA GLN A 84 0.12 -1.88 13.62
C GLN A 84 -0.04 -1.50 12.16
N LYS A 85 -1.25 -1.75 11.62
CA LYS A 85 -1.59 -1.47 10.23
C LYS A 85 -2.24 -0.09 10.13
N HIS A 86 -1.72 0.73 9.23
CA HIS A 86 -2.16 2.10 9.00
C HIS A 86 -2.47 2.31 7.52
N LYS A 87 -3.29 3.33 7.23
CA LYS A 87 -3.65 3.71 5.86
C LYS A 87 -2.99 5.03 5.45
N GLY A 88 -2.60 5.10 4.19
CA GLY A 88 -2.09 6.34 3.60
C GLY A 88 -2.27 6.37 2.09
N ILE A 89 -1.92 7.50 1.49
CA ILE A 89 -1.88 7.70 0.04
C ILE A 89 -0.42 7.81 -0.36
N LEU A 90 -0.02 7.00 -1.35
CA LEU A 90 1.34 6.98 -1.84
C LEU A 90 1.46 7.73 -3.17
N PHE A 91 2.40 8.67 -3.22
CA PHE A 91 2.77 9.39 -4.42
C PHE A 91 4.19 9.05 -4.83
N ARG A 92 4.38 8.82 -6.12
CA ARG A 92 5.71 8.79 -6.73
C ARG A 92 6.16 10.22 -6.98
N LEU A 93 7.43 10.49 -6.68
CA LEU A 93 8.06 11.76 -7.00
C LEU A 93 8.89 11.62 -8.28
N ASP A 94 8.50 12.32 -9.35
CA ASP A 94 9.07 12.13 -10.69
C ASP A 94 10.56 12.47 -10.79
N HIS A 95 11.03 13.43 -9.98
CA HIS A 95 12.42 13.89 -9.98
C HIS A 95 13.25 13.33 -8.82
N CYS A 96 12.67 12.42 -8.03
CA CYS A 96 13.30 11.86 -6.82
C CYS A 96 13.34 10.33 -6.91
N PHE A 97 14.24 9.81 -7.74
CA PHE A 97 14.36 8.38 -8.03
C PHE A 97 14.35 7.50 -6.77
N GLY A 98 13.40 6.57 -6.70
CA GLY A 98 13.27 5.61 -5.59
C GLY A 98 12.62 6.16 -4.32
N ARG A 99 12.21 7.44 -4.30
CA ARG A 99 11.50 8.05 -3.18
C ARG A 99 9.99 8.10 -3.42
N GLY A 100 9.24 7.80 -2.36
CA GLY A 100 7.80 7.98 -2.30
C GLY A 100 7.42 9.06 -1.30
N LEU A 101 6.33 9.77 -1.56
CA LEU A 101 5.66 10.63 -0.58
C LEU A 101 4.44 9.88 -0.06
N LEU A 102 4.47 9.53 1.23
CA LEU A 102 3.36 8.89 1.92
C LEU A 102 2.62 9.93 2.75
N ILE A 103 1.32 10.08 2.49
CA ILE A 103 0.43 11.00 3.21
C ILE A 103 -0.54 10.19 4.06
N TYR A 104 -0.72 10.54 5.32
CA TYR A 104 -1.62 9.84 6.25
C TYR A 104 -2.22 10.81 7.27
N ARG A 105 -3.26 10.38 7.98
CA ARG A 105 -3.98 11.21 8.98
C ARG A 105 -3.85 10.74 10.42
N GLU A 106 -3.45 9.50 10.62
CA GLU A 106 -3.40 8.88 11.94
C GLU A 106 -2.32 9.52 12.83
N ASP A 107 -2.57 9.54 14.16
CA ASP A 107 -1.63 10.11 15.13
C ASP A 107 -0.42 9.21 15.43
N ILE A 108 0.33 8.86 14.40
CA ILE A 108 1.59 8.13 14.54
C ILE A 108 2.78 9.10 14.53
N LYS A 109 3.71 8.87 15.45
CA LYS A 109 4.94 9.66 15.62
C LYS A 109 6.12 8.96 14.96
N LEU A 110 6.15 8.98 13.63
CA LEU A 110 7.32 8.51 12.87
C LEU A 110 8.51 9.42 13.14
N THR A 111 9.71 8.84 13.22
CA THR A 111 10.98 9.59 13.33
C THR A 111 11.91 9.32 12.15
N LYS A 112 12.76 10.31 11.83
CA LYS A 112 13.65 10.21 10.67
C LYS A 112 14.64 9.07 10.88
N GLY A 113 14.76 8.21 9.88
CA GLY A 113 15.65 7.05 9.91
C GLY A 113 14.97 5.76 10.34
N GLU A 114 13.75 5.80 10.87
CA GLU A 114 12.96 4.60 11.16
C GLU A 114 12.56 3.85 9.89
N THR A 115 12.20 2.59 10.07
CA THR A 115 11.69 1.74 9.00
C THR A 115 10.19 1.53 9.21
N ILE A 116 9.43 1.67 8.13
CA ILE A 116 8.03 1.24 8.02
C ILE A 116 7.94 0.16 6.94
N ASP A 117 6.92 -0.67 7.04
CA ASP A 117 6.69 -1.75 6.09
C ASP A 117 5.54 -1.39 5.15
N LEU A 118 5.84 -1.16 3.88
CA LEU A 118 4.85 -0.74 2.88
C LEU A 118 4.20 -1.97 2.22
N GLU A 119 2.87 -2.08 2.29
CA GLU A 119 2.13 -3.13 1.59
C GLU A 119 1.86 -2.70 0.14
N CYS A 120 2.49 -3.38 -0.81
CA CYS A 120 2.39 -3.10 -2.23
C CYS A 120 1.66 -4.24 -2.99
N PRO A 121 0.78 -3.90 -3.94
CA PRO A 121 0.17 -4.91 -4.80
C PRO A 121 1.23 -5.52 -5.74
N TYR A 122 1.42 -6.85 -5.68
CA TYR A 122 2.36 -7.56 -6.53
C TYR A 122 1.67 -8.07 -7.81
N ARG A 123 1.76 -7.28 -8.89
CA ARG A 123 1.49 -7.79 -10.26
C ARG A 123 1.99 -6.86 -11.35
#